data_AF-A0A076N7I8-F1
#
_entry.id   AF-A0A076N7I8-F1
#
_cell.length_a   1.000
_cell.length_b   1.000
_cell.length_c   1.000
_cell.angle_alpha   90.00
_cell.angle_beta   90.00
_cell.angle_gamma   90.00
#
_symmetry.space_group_name_H-M   'P 1'
#
loop_
_entity.id
_entity.type
_entity.pdbx_description
1 polymer ?
#
loop_
_entity_poly.entity_id
_entity_poly.type
_entity_poly.pdbx_seq_one_letter_code
_entity_poly.pdbx_strand_id
1 'polypeptide(L)'
;MILVEPEVWWTQVGGALWWRRWSAPRYAAHVWMALPWLEIPFTDTFVDDGILEDELDDWDAGRFMLQGETLAVEWLSPKESRELAITEFDL
;
A
#
# COMPACT_ATOMS: atom_id res chain seq x y z
N MET A 1 -7.05 9.24 -6.38
CA MET A 1 -7.52 7.98 -5.78
C MET A 1 -6.35 7.20 -5.23
N ILE A 2 -6.60 6.42 -4.19
CA ILE A 2 -5.61 5.58 -3.53
C ILE A 2 -6.20 4.17 -3.45
N LEU A 3 -5.40 3.17 -3.80
CA LEU A 3 -5.72 1.76 -3.62
C LEU A 3 -4.65 1.15 -2.73
N VAL A 4 -5.10 0.42 -1.71
CA VAL A 4 -4.22 -0.27 -0.76
C VAL A 4 -4.45 -1.76 -0.90
N GLU A 5 -3.40 -2.49 -1.25
CA GLU A 5 -3.42 -3.95 -1.33
C GLU A 5 -2.67 -4.55 -0.15
N PRO A 6 -3.25 -5.54 0.56
CA PRO A 6 -2.53 -6.25 1.58
C PRO A 6 -1.44 -7.12 0.95
N GLU A 7 -0.22 -7.02 1.47
CA GLU A 7 0.92 -7.80 1.02
C GLU A 7 1.52 -8.63 2.15
N VAL A 8 2.27 -9.67 1.74
CA VAL A 8 3.09 -10.44 2.67
C VAL A 8 4.55 -10.25 2.33
N TRP A 9 5.36 -9.92 3.33
CA TRP A 9 6.78 -9.66 3.13
C TRP A 9 7.65 -10.40 4.11
N TRP A 10 8.90 -10.57 3.72
CA TRP A 10 9.93 -11.26 4.49
C TRP A 10 11.30 -10.71 4.12
N THR A 11 12.22 -10.75 5.09
CA THR A 11 13.62 -10.33 4.88
C THR A 11 14.51 -11.56 4.76
N GLN A 12 15.53 -11.49 3.90
CA GLN A 12 16.51 -12.57 3.82
C GLN A 12 17.39 -12.52 5.07
N VAL A 13 17.36 -13.56 5.89
CA VAL A 13 18.14 -13.68 7.13
C VAL A 13 19.36 -14.59 7.00
N GLY A 14 19.55 -15.22 5.82
CA GLY A 14 20.73 -16.04 5.56
C GLY A 14 20.68 -16.78 4.23
N GLY A 15 21.68 -17.62 4.00
CA GLY A 15 21.87 -18.38 2.77
C GLY A 15 22.61 -17.59 1.68
N ALA A 16 23.18 -18.33 0.72
CA ALA A 16 23.84 -17.79 -0.46
C ALA A 16 23.63 -18.75 -1.64
N LEU A 17 23.49 -18.20 -2.85
CA LEU A 17 23.29 -18.94 -4.10
C LEU A 17 22.01 -19.81 -4.12
N TRP A 18 22.15 -21.13 -3.96
CA TRP A 18 21.12 -22.11 -4.27
C TRP A 18 20.09 -22.32 -3.15
N TRP A 19 20.27 -21.68 -1.99
CA TRP A 19 19.26 -21.61 -0.95
C TRP A 19 19.29 -20.26 -0.23
N ARG A 20 18.10 -19.80 0.18
CA ARG A 20 17.90 -18.58 0.98
C ARG A 20 17.09 -18.93 2.22
N ARG A 21 17.45 -18.34 3.35
CA ARG A 21 16.67 -18.38 4.58
C ARG A 21 15.97 -17.04 4.75
N TRP A 22 14.69 -17.08 5.02
CA TRP A 22 13.84 -15.92 5.20
C TRP A 22 13.39 -15.81 6.65
N SER A 23 13.03 -14.60 7.08
CA SER A 23 12.33 -14.37 8.35
C SER A 23 10.97 -15.06 8.36
N ALA A 24 10.28 -15.05 9.51
CA ALA A 24 8.84 -15.29 9.51
C ALA A 24 8.14 -14.25 8.61
N PRO A 25 7.06 -14.61 7.91
CA PRO A 25 6.30 -13.68 7.09
C PRO A 25 5.60 -12.64 7.96
N ARG A 26 5.45 -11.44 7.41
CA ARG A 26 4.74 -10.33 8.05
C ARG A 26 3.80 -9.65 7.06
N TYR A 27 2.78 -8.99 7.59
CA TYR A 27 1.87 -8.19 6.77
C TYR A 27 2.49 -6.84 6.44
N ALA A 28 2.19 -6.37 5.24
CA ALA A 28 2.53 -5.07 4.71
C ALA A 28 1.34 -4.55 3.90
N ALA A 29 1.45 -3.31 3.44
CA ALA A 29 0.52 -2.74 2.49
C ALA A 29 1.27 -2.18 1.29
N HIS A 30 0.78 -2.48 0.09
CA HIS A 30 1.24 -1.88 -1.15
C HIS A 30 0.26 -0.81 -1.58
N VAL A 31 0.76 0.42 -1.77
CA VAL A 31 -0.06 1.59 -2.02
C VAL A 31 0.11 2.05 -3.46
N TRP A 32 -1.02 2.07 -4.16
CA TRP A 32 -1.16 2.58 -5.51
C TRP A 32 -1.87 3.91 -5.50
N MET A 33 -1.42 4.84 -6.34
CA MET A 33 -2.03 6.16 -6.44
C MET A 33 -2.28 6.58 -7.88
N ALA A 34 -3.48 7.12 -8.11
CA ALA A 34 -3.88 7.78 -9.33
C ALA A 34 -4.27 9.22 -8.95
N LEU A 35 -3.32 10.15 -9.02
CA LEU A 35 -3.50 11.53 -8.58
C LEU A 35 -3.86 12.42 -9.79
N PRO A 36 -4.80 13.37 -9.67
CA PRO A 36 -5.26 14.17 -10.81
C PRO A 36 -4.17 14.97 -11.54
N TRP A 37 -3.07 15.28 -10.85
CA TRP A 37 -1.93 16.02 -11.41
C TRP A 37 -0.84 15.12 -12.00
N LEU A 38 -1.03 13.81 -12.00
CA LEU A 38 -0.12 12.83 -12.60
C LEU A 38 -0.82 12.15 -13.77
N GLU A 39 -0.11 12.03 -14.90
CA GLU A 39 -0.65 11.47 -16.14
C GLU A 39 -0.84 9.95 -16.09
N ILE A 40 -0.16 9.27 -15.16
CA ILE A 40 -0.20 7.81 -15.01
C ILE A 40 -0.36 7.41 -13.54
N PRO A 41 -1.14 6.34 -13.25
CA PRO A 41 -1.11 5.69 -11.95
C PRO A 41 0.30 5.18 -11.66
N PHE A 42 0.70 5.22 -10.40
CA PHE A 42 2.00 4.75 -9.97
C PHE A 42 1.91 4.08 -8.59
N THR A 43 2.83 3.15 -8.36
CA THR A 43 3.11 2.64 -7.01
C THR A 43 4.01 3.65 -6.33
N ASP A 44 3.56 4.17 -5.20
CA ASP A 44 4.33 5.17 -4.47
C ASP A 44 5.14 4.51 -3.36
N THR A 45 4.50 3.62 -2.62
CA THR A 45 5.00 3.21 -1.32
C THR A 45 4.67 1.76 -0.99
N PHE A 46 5.65 1.07 -0.43
CA PHE A 46 5.49 -0.18 0.29
C PHE A 46 5.58 0.11 1.79
N VAL A 47 4.48 -0.10 2.50
CA VAL A 47 4.36 0.14 3.95
C VAL A 47 4.64 -1.18 4.67
N ASP A 48 5.78 -1.23 5.35
CA ASP A 48 6.24 -2.43 6.04
C ASP A 48 5.70 -2.52 7.48
N ASP A 49 5.96 -3.65 8.17
CA ASP A 49 5.40 -3.89 9.50
C ASP A 49 5.92 -2.92 10.58
N GLY A 50 6.99 -2.18 10.31
CA GLY A 50 7.54 -1.21 11.25
C GLY A 50 6.71 0.06 11.39
N ILE A 51 5.91 0.40 10.37
CA ILE A 51 5.07 1.61 10.34
C ILE A 51 3.60 1.33 9.97
N LEU A 52 3.26 0.09 9.61
CA LEU A 52 1.92 -0.27 9.14
C LEU A 52 0.82 0.05 10.16
N GLU A 53 1.05 -0.16 11.45
CA GLU A 53 0.03 0.10 12.49
C GLU A 53 -0.32 1.59 12.58
N ASP A 54 0.69 2.47 12.56
CA ASP A 54 0.50 3.92 12.60
C ASP A 54 -0.23 4.43 11.33
N GLU A 55 0.12 3.88 10.16
CA GLU A 55 -0.55 4.21 8.89
C GLU A 55 -2.01 3.76 8.89
N LEU A 56 -2.31 2.56 9.39
CA LEU A 56 -3.69 2.07 9.49
C LEU A 56 -4.55 2.97 10.40
N ASP A 57 -4.00 3.44 11.53
CA ASP A 57 -4.69 4.38 12.42
C ASP A 57 -5.00 5.72 11.73
N ASP A 58 -4.10 6.21 10.88
CA ASP A 58 -4.31 7.41 10.08
C ASP A 58 -5.40 7.20 9.01
N TRP A 59 -5.37 6.07 8.31
CA TRP A 59 -6.34 5.76 7.25
C TRP A 59 -7.75 5.53 7.83
N ASP A 60 -7.86 4.86 8.97
CA ASP A 60 -9.12 4.70 9.72
C ASP A 60 -9.68 6.05 10.16
N ALA A 61 -8.82 7.03 10.39
CA ALA A 61 -9.20 8.39 10.72
C ALA A 61 -9.37 9.31 9.47
N GLY A 62 -9.35 8.75 8.26
CA GLY A 62 -9.55 9.49 7.01
C GLY A 62 -8.39 10.41 6.63
N ARG A 63 -7.16 10.07 7.06
CA ARG A 63 -5.94 10.80 6.73
C ARG A 63 -5.01 9.92 5.90
N PHE A 64 -4.33 10.53 4.94
CA PHE A 64 -3.27 9.89 4.18
C PHE A 64 -2.07 10.83 4.09
N MET A 65 -0.90 10.36 4.51
CA MET A 65 0.33 11.16 4.49
C MET A 65 1.04 10.99 3.15
N LEU A 66 1.21 12.08 2.40
CA LEU A 66 1.96 12.08 1.16
C LEU A 66 3.01 13.18 1.17
N GLN A 67 4.29 12.80 1.17
CA GLN A 67 5.43 13.73 1.11
C GLN A 67 5.39 14.84 2.17
N GLY A 68 4.90 14.52 3.38
CA GLY A 68 4.77 15.47 4.50
C GLY A 68 3.50 16.31 4.48
N GLU A 69 2.62 16.12 3.49
CA GLU A 69 1.28 16.70 3.45
C GLU A 69 0.24 15.66 3.87
N THR A 70 -0.73 16.08 4.70
CA THR A 70 -1.88 15.25 5.05
C THR A 70 -3.01 15.51 4.08
N LEU A 71 -3.40 14.48 3.33
CA LEU A 71 -4.59 14.48 2.48
C LEU A 71 -5.77 13.90 3.27
N ALA A 72 -6.94 14.52 3.10
CA ALA A 72 -8.19 13.92 3.58
C ALA A 72 -8.64 12.84 2.60
N VAL A 73 -8.96 11.67 3.10
CA VAL A 73 -9.44 10.52 2.31
C VAL A 73 -10.74 9.99 2.89
N GLU A 74 -11.55 9.41 2.01
CA GLU A 74 -12.79 8.74 2.38
C GLU A 74 -12.76 7.31 1.84
N TRP A 75 -13.18 6.37 2.68
CA TRP A 75 -13.31 4.98 2.28
C TRP A 75 -14.46 4.79 1.31
N LEU A 76 -14.16 4.16 0.19
CA LEU A 76 -15.16 3.74 -0.79
C LEU A 76 -15.89 2.50 -0.29
N SER A 77 -17.12 2.30 -0.78
CA SER A 77 -17.78 1.01 -0.57
C SER A 77 -17.03 -0.12 -1.27
N PRO A 78 -17.18 -1.38 -0.83
CA PRO A 78 -16.54 -2.52 -1.49
C PRO A 78 -16.88 -2.67 -2.98
N LYS A 79 -18.04 -2.16 -3.41
CA LYS A 79 -18.45 -2.16 -4.82
C LYS A 79 -17.67 -1.10 -5.60
N GLU A 80 -17.70 0.15 -5.15
CA GLU A 80 -16.99 1.25 -5.79
C GLU A 80 -15.49 0.97 -5.87
N SER A 81 -14.90 0.44 -4.79
CA SER A 81 -13.49 0.05 -4.74
C SER A 81 -13.12 -0.97 -5.83
N ARG A 82 -13.95 -2.00 -6.06
CA ARG A 82 -13.71 -3.00 -7.13
C ARG A 82 -13.82 -2.43 -8.53
N GLU A 83 -14.84 -1.60 -8.78
CA GLU A 83 -15.03 -0.97 -10.09
C GLU A 83 -13.86 -0.03 -10.45
N LEU A 84 -13.38 0.69 -9.44
CA LEU A 84 -12.31 1.65 -9.57
C LEU A 84 -10.91 1.02 -9.64
N ALA A 85 -10.68 -0.12 -8.99
CA ALA A 85 -9.43 -0.88 -9.12
C ALA A 85 -9.15 -1.24 -10.59
N ILE A 86 -10.16 -1.76 -11.30
CA ILE A 86 -10.05 -2.13 -12.72
C ILE A 86 -9.83 -0.89 -13.58
N THR A 87 -10.62 0.16 -13.34
CA THR A 87 -10.68 1.31 -14.26
C THR A 87 -9.46 2.23 -14.14
N GLU A 88 -8.98 2.46 -12.92
CA GLU A 88 -7.90 3.42 -12.65
C GLU A 88 -6.54 2.75 -12.45
N PHE A 89 -6.49 1.45 -12.11
CA PHE A 89 -5.24 0.75 -11.80
C PHE A 89 -5.00 -0.51 -12.64
N ASP A 90 -5.94 -0.93 -13.49
CA ASP A 90 -5.86 -2.16 -14.31
C ASP A 90 -5.67 -3.44 -13.47
N LEU A 91 -6.29 -3.47 -12.28
CA LEU A 91 -6.25 -4.57 -11.30
C LEU A 91 -7.62 -5.26 -11.12
#